data_AF-A0A1C5Z6R1-F1
#
_entry.id   AF-A0A1C5Z6R1-F1
#
_cell.length_a   1.000
_cell.length_b   1.000
_cell.length_c   1.000
_cell.angle_alpha   90.00
_cell.angle_beta   90.00
_cell.angle_gamma   90.00
#
_symmetry.space_group_name_H-M   'P 1'
#
loop_
_entity.id
_entity.type
_entity.pdbx_description
1 polymer ?
#
loop_
_entity_poly.entity_id
_entity_poly.type
_entity_poly.pdbx_seq_one_letter_code
_entity_poly.pdbx_strand_id
1 'polypeptide(L)' 'MANLKLRRAAAGAGVKLWQVAEALGVADATLSRWLRRELPEEKAERIMAAIRELSVGENNKEENR' A
#
# COMPACT_ATOMS: atom_id res chain seq x y z
N MET A 1 14.36 -9.67 -0.69
CA MET A 1 13.06 -9.07 -1.07
C MET A 1 13.28 -7.60 -1.33
N ALA A 2 13.06 -7.13 -2.56
CA ALA A 2 13.00 -5.69 -2.84
C ALA A 2 11.79 -5.09 -2.11
N ASN A 3 11.86 -3.80 -1.72
CA ASN A 3 10.74 -3.03 -1.19
C ASN A 3 10.07 -3.53 0.11
N LEU A 4 10.83 -4.22 0.98
CA LEU A 4 10.35 -4.65 2.30
C LEU A 4 9.81 -3.47 3.14
N LYS A 5 10.38 -2.27 2.95
CA LYS A 5 9.92 -1.02 3.59
C LYS A 5 8.44 -0.71 3.32
N LEU A 6 7.97 -0.89 2.09
CA LEU A 6 6.58 -0.60 1.71
C LEU A 6 5.62 -1.61 2.35
N ARG A 7 6.01 -2.90 2.37
CA ARG A 7 5.24 -3.96 3.03
C ARG A 7 5.13 -3.73 4.53
N ARG A 8 6.24 -3.35 5.18
CA ARG A 8 6.26 -3.03 6.61
C ARG A 8 5.45 -1.78 6.93
N ALA A 9 5.51 -0.75 6.08
CA ALA A 9 4.71 0.46 6.26
C ALA A 9 3.21 0.15 6.17
N ALA A 10 2.78 -0.62 5.16
CA ALA A 10 1.39 -1.03 5.04
C ALA A 10 0.94 -1.85 6.26
N ALA A 11 1.70 -2.88 6.63
CA ALA A 11 1.40 -3.73 7.78
C ALA A 11 1.39 -2.97 9.12
N GLY A 12 2.34 -2.06 9.33
CA GLY A 12 2.40 -1.23 10.54
C GLY A 12 1.28 -0.18 10.63
N ALA A 13 0.72 0.20 9.47
CA ALA A 13 -0.44 1.08 9.37
C ALA A 13 -1.79 0.34 9.42
N GLY A 14 -1.79 -1.00 9.50
CA GLY A 14 -3.01 -1.81 9.39
C GLY A 14 -3.58 -1.93 7.98
N VAL A 15 -2.96 -1.29 6.98
CA VAL A 15 -3.45 -1.23 5.60
C VAL A 15 -3.05 -2.49 4.83
N LYS A 16 -4.02 -3.12 4.18
CA LYS A 16 -3.79 -4.30 3.33
C LYS A 16 -3.32 -3.88 1.94
N LEU A 17 -2.42 -4.66 1.34
CA LEU A 17 -1.83 -4.35 0.03
C LEU A 17 -2.88 -4.22 -1.08
N TRP A 18 -3.97 -4.99 -1.04
CA TRP A 18 -5.05 -4.87 -2.02
C TRP A 18 -5.76 -3.52 -1.95
N GLN A 19 -5.87 -2.89 -0.77
CA GLN A 19 -6.46 -1.55 -0.63
C GLN A 19 -5.57 -0.50 -1.27
N VAL A 20 -4.26 -0.64 -1.08
CA VAL A 20 -3.27 0.22 -1.74
C VAL A 20 -3.35 0.04 -3.25
N ALA A 21 -3.55 -1.19 -3.72
CA ALA A 21 -3.74 -1.47 -5.15
C ALA A 21 -5.01 -0.81 -5.69
N GLU A 22 -6.13 -0.92 -4.99
CA GLU A 22 -7.39 -0.24 -5.33
C GLU A 22 -7.24 1.29 -5.36
N ALA A 23 -6.59 1.89 -4.35
CA ALA A 23 -6.33 3.33 -4.31
C ALA A 23 -5.45 3.81 -5.47
N LEU A 24 -4.53 2.96 -5.94
CA LEU A 24 -3.68 3.22 -7.10
C LEU A 24 -4.37 2.89 -8.44
N GLY A 25 -5.58 2.33 -8.42
CA GLY A 25 -6.30 1.90 -9.63
C GLY A 25 -5.66 0.71 -10.36
N VAL A 26 -4.92 -0.14 -9.63
CA VAL A 26 -4.25 -1.33 -10.18
C VAL A 26 -4.74 -2.60 -9.49
N ALA A 27 -4.59 -3.75 -10.17
CA ALA A 27 -4.87 -5.04 -9.55
C ALA A 27 -3.84 -5.37 -8.44
N ASP A 28 -4.27 -6.07 -7.38
CA ASP A 28 -3.37 -6.56 -6.31
C ASP A 28 -2.20 -7.37 -6.86
N ALA A 29 -2.46 -8.23 -7.86
CA ALA A 29 -1.43 -9.01 -8.53
C ALA A 29 -0.34 -8.12 -9.19
N THR A 30 -0.74 -6.96 -9.71
CA THR A 30 0.19 -5.97 -10.30
C THR A 30 1.05 -5.34 -9.23
N LEU A 31 0.44 -4.87 -8.13
CA LEU A 31 1.18 -4.31 -6.99
C LEU A 31 2.15 -5.35 -6.40
N SER A 32 1.71 -6.59 -6.22
CA SER A 32 2.54 -7.70 -5.74
C SER A 32 3.71 -8.01 -6.69
N ARG A 33 3.54 -7.87 -8.01
CA ARG A 33 4.65 -7.98 -8.99
C ARG A 33 5.62 -6.81 -8.89
N TRP A 34 5.12 -5.60 -8.71
CA TRP A 34 5.93 -4.39 -8.53
C TRP A 34 6.82 -4.49 -7.29
N LEU A 35 6.26 -4.91 -6.16
CA LEU A 35 6.99 -5.08 -4.91
C LEU A 35 8.06 -6.17 -4.96
N ARG A 36 8.06 -7.07 -5.96
CA ARG A 36 9.10 -8.09 -6.14
C ARG A 36 10.34 -7.60 -6.88
N ARG A 37 10.26 -6.47 -7.58
CA ARG A 37 11.35 -5.87 -8.37
C ARG A 37 11.78 -4.54 -7.75
N GLU A 38 12.96 -4.05 -8.13
CA GLU A 38 13.35 -2.70 -7.76
C GLU A 38 12.41 -1.69 -8.44
N LEU A 39 11.83 -0.80 -7.64
CA LEU A 39 10.87 0.20 -8.13
C LEU A 39 11.59 1.54 -8.23
N PRO A 40 11.29 2.35 -9.27
CA PRO A 40 11.66 3.75 -9.28
C PRO A 40 11.15 4.45 -8.01
N GLU A 41 11.91 5.40 -7.51
CA GLU A 41 11.60 6.13 -6.28
C GLU A 41 10.21 6.77 -6.34
N GLU A 42 9.86 7.40 -7.47
CA GLU A 42 8.54 7.97 -7.73
C GLU A 42 7.39 6.96 -7.52
N LYS A 43 7.55 5.71 -7.98
CA LYS A 43 6.54 4.67 -7.78
C LYS A 43 6.46 4.24 -6.33
N ALA A 44 7.61 4.12 -5.66
CA ALA A 44 7.65 3.78 -4.24
C ALA A 44 6.97 4.87 -3.39
N GLU A 45 7.17 6.15 -3.72
CA GLU A 45 6.53 7.29 -3.08
C GLU A 45 5.02 7.28 -3.28
N ARG A 46 4.51 7.03 -4.50
CA ARG A 46 3.07 6.92 -4.75
C ARG A 46 2.42 5.81 -3.93
N ILE A 47 3.07 4.65 -3.82
CA ILE A 47 2.60 3.55 -2.96
C ILE A 47 2.60 3.97 -1.49
N MET A 48 3.64 4.67 -1.05
CA MET A 48 3.76 5.12 0.33
C MET A 48 2.73 6.21 0.68
N ALA A 49 2.42 7.11 -0.25
CA ALA A 49 1.36 8.10 -0.12
C ALA A 49 -0.01 7.43 0.02
N ALA A 50 -0.33 6.47 -0.85
CA ALA A 50 -1.57 5.70 -0.77
C ALA A 50 -1.71 4.95 0.58
N ILE A 51 -0.63 4.37 1.09
CA ILE A 51 -0.64 3.74 2.43
C ILE A 51 -0.97 4.76 3.52
N ARG A 52 -0.39 5.97 3.46
CA ARG A 52 -0.67 7.03 4.46
C ARG A 52 -2.11 7.50 4.40
N GLU A 53 -2.65 7.72 3.20
CA GLU A 53 -4.05 8.12 3.00
C GLU A 53 -5.02 7.07 3.54
N LEU A 54 -4.76 5.79 3.25
CA LEU A 54 -5.59 4.68 3.73
C LEU A 54 -5.48 4.48 5.24
N SER A 55 -4.30 4.68 5.82
CA SER A 55 -4.07 4.58 7.27
C SER A 55 -4.90 5.58 8.07
N VAL A 56 -5.07 6.80 7.56
CA VAL A 56 -5.90 7.82 8.20
C VAL A 56 -7.39 7.52 8.04
N GLY A 57 -7.80 6.92 6.91
CA GLY A 57 -9.20 6.61 6.61
C GLY A 57 -9.74 5.31 7.23
N GLU A 58 -8.92 4.29 7.44
CA GLU A 58 -9.35 2.98 7.98
C GLU A 58 -9.76 3.04 9.45
N ASN A 59 -9.13 3.89 10.25
CA ASN A 59 -9.52 4.10 11.66
C ASN A 59 -11.01 4.46 11.81
N ASN A 60 -11.63 5.06 10.79
CA ASN A 60 -13.04 5.46 10.81
C ASN A 60 -13.99 4.43 10.17
N LYS A 61 -13.49 3.39 9.49
CA LYS A 61 -14.34 2.38 8.80
C LYS A 61 -14.56 1.12 9.62
N GLU A 62 -13.63 0.75 10.50
CA GLU A 62 -13.78 -0.41 11.39
C GLU A 62 -14.77 -0.11 12.54
N GLU A 63 -14.93 1.16 12.94
CA GLU A 63 -15.83 1.58 14.03
C GLU A 63 -17.32 1.54 13.66
N ASN A 64 -17.67 1.32 12.38
CA ASN A 64 -19.05 1.33 11.90
C ASN A 64 -19.51 0.00 11.27
N ARG A 65 -18.90 -1.13 11.66
CA ARG A 65 -19.27 -2.48 11.23
C ARG A 65 -19.76 -3.36 12.38
#